data_AF-A0AAD7HPN5-F1
#
_entry.id   AF-A0AAD7HPN5-F1
#
_cell.length_a   1.000
_cell.length_b   1.000
_cell.length_c   1.000
_cell.angle_alpha   90.00
_cell.angle_beta   90.00
_cell.angle_gamma   90.00
#
_symmetry.space_group_name_H-M   'P 1'
#
loop_
_entity.id
_entity.type
_entity.pdbx_description
1 polymer ?
#
loop_
_entity_poly.entity_id
_entity_poly.type
_entity_poly.pdbx_seq_one_letter_code
_entity_poly.pdbx_strand_id
1 'polypeptide(L)'
;MYKTHENIVSPVLLANKANSATIDSGGGDLNSAAAVQKAIESSTSGAIKLLQLIGALLHHKDGERGYQHIGRIFLREQKLELYNLDETGNFPDVSNTQYSSYTYAAAEVVCYHRLIQELVEEVMDAKTKSGQANHVEQNILKGLNCRPTMTELVVLSLSSMSVSWPYMAQVRGTKEKPVNLLSLTDLHRKLPTFCAHIAANPHILLDLTTPQQELTIDGKLFLDDFLLESIQELQPDLPNLNLIVSSMFSGTETGWIIFTPEIQVGGTFDSLTPEQLAVLHIPSTNDCSEGMLGTFRVHMRYHPNSTAYSFSNQTRAERNNTEAFIKKHCDKLVGKYIMCEVRKDGASGRQAKFWKAWVVLQREKAEKGVKKQVAPALKKQTKAMRLAATMLELDVSKINKMTSAVLKDQLAVYRDVLKDPVLIKKLWKDMATVDVCRNLVLEAQGREMARWTAVNEMPTPRDVPEPMEDVAVDEYGYSAADDDEWEDE
;
A
#
# COMPACT_ATOMS: atom_id res chain seq x y z
N MET A 1 15.27 -6.50 -9.30
CA MET A 1 15.66 -6.05 -7.95
C MET A 1 16.01 -7.25 -7.06
N TYR A 2 15.07 -8.07 -6.58
CA TYR A 2 15.40 -9.11 -5.58
C TYR A 2 15.70 -10.51 -6.14
N LYS A 3 15.21 -10.85 -7.35
CA LYS A 3 15.37 -12.21 -7.93
C LYS A 3 16.82 -12.65 -8.15
N THR A 4 17.76 -11.71 -8.17
CA THR A 4 19.20 -11.96 -8.35
C THR A 4 19.94 -12.19 -7.02
N HIS A 5 19.23 -12.15 -5.89
CA HIS A 5 19.82 -12.23 -4.55
C HIS A 5 19.08 -13.24 -3.67
N GLU A 6 19.59 -14.47 -3.59
CA GLU A 6 18.95 -15.60 -2.88
C GLU A 6 18.84 -15.38 -1.35
N ASN A 7 19.69 -14.54 -0.76
CA ASN A 7 19.79 -14.35 0.69
C ASN A 7 19.05 -13.10 1.21
N ILE A 8 18.19 -12.46 0.39
CA ILE A 8 17.54 -11.20 0.76
C ILE A 8 16.04 -11.36 0.88
N VAL A 9 15.50 -10.84 1.99
CA VAL A 9 14.06 -10.78 2.22
C VAL A 9 13.40 -9.97 1.12
N SER A 10 12.54 -10.64 0.35
CA SER A 10 11.80 -10.02 -0.75
C SER A 10 10.63 -9.16 -0.24
N PRO A 11 10.11 -8.24 -1.07
CA PRO A 11 8.92 -7.46 -0.76
C PRO A 11 7.72 -8.33 -0.40
N VAL A 12 6.92 -7.83 0.54
CA VAL A 12 5.76 -8.55 1.04
C VAL A 12 4.70 -8.74 -0.04
N LEU A 13 4.09 -9.92 -0.08
CA LEU A 13 2.98 -10.21 -0.97
C LEU A 13 1.75 -9.39 -0.58
N LEU A 14 1.20 -8.66 -1.55
CA LEU A 14 0.01 -7.81 -1.42
C LEU A 14 -1.14 -8.43 -2.24
N ALA A 15 -1.50 -9.67 -1.87
CA ALA A 15 -2.51 -10.47 -2.52
C ALA A 15 -3.89 -9.78 -2.50
N ASN A 16 -4.77 -10.11 -3.44
CA ASN A 16 -6.17 -9.70 -3.35
C ASN A 16 -6.90 -10.53 -2.26
N LYS A 17 -8.13 -10.15 -1.91
CA LYS A 17 -8.90 -10.80 -0.85
C LYS A 17 -9.11 -12.31 -1.06
N ALA A 18 -9.41 -12.72 -2.28
CA ALA A 18 -9.63 -14.13 -2.59
C ALA A 18 -8.33 -14.92 -2.45
N ASN A 19 -7.24 -14.43 -3.05
CA ASN A 19 -5.93 -15.04 -2.98
C ASN A 19 -5.40 -15.11 -1.54
N SER A 20 -5.58 -14.06 -0.74
CA SER A 20 -5.17 -14.10 0.68
C SER A 20 -5.93 -15.17 1.44
N ALA A 21 -7.25 -15.27 1.26
CA ALA A 21 -8.05 -16.30 1.91
C ALA A 21 -7.62 -17.72 1.49
N THR A 22 -7.30 -17.93 0.22
CA THR A 22 -6.76 -19.21 -0.28
C THR A 22 -5.41 -19.54 0.35
N ILE A 23 -4.50 -18.56 0.41
CA ILE A 23 -3.17 -18.72 1.02
C ILE A 23 -3.30 -19.06 2.51
N ASP A 24 -4.18 -18.38 3.23
CA ASP A 24 -4.38 -18.59 4.67
C ASP A 24 -5.04 -19.94 4.98
N SER A 25 -5.84 -20.48 4.06
CA SER A 25 -6.63 -21.71 4.27
C SER A 25 -5.91 -22.99 3.84
N GLY A 26 -4.89 -22.93 2.98
CA GLY A 26 -4.30 -24.11 2.33
C GLY A 26 -3.32 -24.94 3.14
N GLY A 27 -3.47 -24.98 4.47
CA GLY A 27 -2.56 -25.68 5.38
C GLY A 27 -2.84 -27.18 5.58
N GLY A 28 -3.68 -27.84 4.77
CA GLY A 28 -4.20 -29.18 5.11
C GLY A 28 -4.35 -30.22 4.00
N ASP A 29 -4.35 -29.87 2.71
CA ASP A 29 -4.66 -30.81 1.62
C ASP A 29 -3.79 -30.61 0.35
N LEU A 30 -3.48 -31.67 -0.40
CA LEU A 30 -2.66 -31.60 -1.62
C LEU A 30 -3.32 -30.75 -2.72
N ASN A 31 -4.65 -30.82 -2.84
CA ASN A 31 -5.42 -29.94 -3.74
C ASN A 31 -5.38 -28.47 -3.30
N SER A 32 -5.22 -28.23 -1.99
CA SER A 32 -5.03 -26.88 -1.46
C SER A 32 -3.63 -26.33 -1.77
N ALA A 33 -2.60 -27.19 -1.89
CA ALA A 33 -1.24 -26.75 -2.23
C ALA A 33 -1.14 -26.16 -3.64
N ALA A 34 -1.78 -26.78 -4.65
CA ALA A 34 -1.81 -26.25 -6.01
C ALA A 34 -2.58 -24.91 -6.09
N ALA A 35 -3.69 -24.79 -5.36
CA ALA A 35 -4.47 -23.55 -5.29
C ALA A 35 -3.70 -22.42 -4.58
N VAL A 36 -2.98 -22.73 -3.50
CA VAL A 36 -2.08 -21.78 -2.81
C VAL A 36 -0.97 -21.33 -3.75
N GLN A 37 -0.33 -22.24 -4.47
CA GLN A 37 0.74 -21.90 -5.41
C GLN A 37 0.22 -20.95 -6.50
N LYS A 38 -0.93 -21.25 -7.10
CA LYS A 38 -1.59 -20.38 -8.08
C LYS A 38 -1.97 -19.01 -7.48
N ALA A 39 -2.43 -18.98 -6.23
CA ALA A 39 -2.76 -17.73 -5.53
C ALA A 39 -1.51 -16.87 -5.27
N ILE A 40 -0.37 -17.49 -4.95
CA ILE A 40 0.92 -16.81 -4.79
C ILE A 40 1.41 -16.27 -6.14
N GLU A 41 1.41 -17.08 -7.19
CA GLU A 41 1.89 -16.72 -8.53
C GLU A 41 1.04 -15.62 -9.19
N SER A 42 -0.26 -15.62 -8.96
CA SER A 42 -1.17 -14.56 -9.46
C SER A 42 -1.16 -13.30 -8.60
N SER A 43 -0.53 -13.34 -7.43
CA SER A 43 -0.40 -12.18 -6.55
C SER A 43 0.87 -11.39 -6.86
N THR A 44 0.83 -10.10 -6.51
CA THR A 44 1.94 -9.17 -6.77
C THR A 44 2.43 -8.57 -5.45
N SER A 45 3.68 -8.11 -5.44
CA SER A 45 4.35 -7.52 -4.28
C SER A 45 5.09 -6.25 -4.68
N GLY A 46 5.70 -5.59 -3.70
CA GLY A 46 6.65 -4.51 -3.97
C GLY A 46 6.03 -3.13 -4.17
N ALA A 47 6.90 -2.17 -4.49
CA ALA A 47 6.56 -0.75 -4.56
C ALA A 47 5.45 -0.48 -5.58
N ILE A 48 5.54 -1.03 -6.79
CA ILE A 48 4.53 -0.80 -7.84
C ILE A 48 3.15 -1.26 -7.39
N LYS A 49 3.05 -2.43 -6.75
CA LYS A 49 1.77 -2.93 -6.25
C LYS A 49 1.23 -2.07 -5.11
N LEU A 50 2.10 -1.63 -4.19
CA LEU A 50 1.71 -0.72 -3.13
C LEU A 50 1.19 0.62 -3.70
N LEU A 51 1.89 1.20 -4.66
CA LEU A 51 1.48 2.44 -5.33
C LEU A 51 0.14 2.28 -6.06
N GLN A 52 -0.12 1.14 -6.70
CA GLN A 52 -1.44 0.84 -7.27
C GLN A 52 -2.55 0.85 -6.23
N LEU A 53 -2.31 0.27 -5.06
CA LEU A 53 -3.30 0.23 -3.99
C LEU A 53 -3.53 1.61 -3.37
N ILE A 54 -2.46 2.36 -3.12
CA ILE A 54 -2.55 3.74 -2.62
C ILE A 54 -3.25 4.63 -3.65
N GLY A 55 -2.95 4.49 -4.94
CA GLY A 55 -3.67 5.17 -6.01
C GLY A 55 -5.14 4.79 -6.09
N ALA A 56 -5.46 3.49 -5.99
CA ALA A 56 -6.85 3.05 -5.93
C ALA A 56 -7.58 3.56 -4.67
N LEU A 57 -6.85 3.91 -3.62
CA LEU A 57 -7.42 4.54 -2.43
C LEU A 57 -7.54 6.06 -2.60
N LEU A 58 -6.48 6.77 -2.97
CA LEU A 58 -6.37 8.23 -2.92
C LEU A 58 -6.66 8.93 -4.25
N HIS A 59 -6.64 8.21 -5.37
CA HIS A 59 -6.90 8.73 -6.72
C HIS A 59 -7.51 7.63 -7.62
N HIS A 60 -8.67 7.13 -7.21
CA HIS A 60 -9.35 6.06 -7.93
C HIS A 60 -9.95 6.55 -9.25
N LYS A 61 -9.98 5.69 -10.28
CA LYS A 61 -10.55 6.01 -11.60
C LYS A 61 -12.04 6.36 -11.58
N ASP A 62 -12.77 5.74 -10.65
CA ASP A 62 -14.17 6.03 -10.33
C ASP A 62 -14.20 7.00 -9.14
N GLY A 63 -14.68 8.22 -9.37
CA GLY A 63 -14.70 9.33 -8.41
C GLY A 63 -15.59 9.09 -7.19
N GLU A 64 -16.47 8.08 -7.23
CA GLU A 64 -17.33 7.72 -6.10
C GLU A 64 -16.66 6.75 -5.12
N ARG A 65 -15.49 6.20 -5.50
CA ARG A 65 -14.78 5.17 -4.71
C ARG A 65 -13.46 5.71 -4.14
N GLY A 66 -13.08 5.13 -3.00
CA GLY A 66 -11.85 5.46 -2.30
C GLY A 66 -11.96 6.71 -1.43
N TYR A 67 -10.80 7.22 -1.02
CA TYR A 67 -10.58 8.33 -0.09
C TYR A 67 -10.10 9.58 -0.79
N GLN A 68 -10.36 9.75 -2.09
CA GLN A 68 -9.79 10.85 -2.88
C GLN A 68 -9.99 12.23 -2.25
N HIS A 69 -11.22 12.55 -1.89
CA HIS A 69 -11.53 13.84 -1.27
C HIS A 69 -11.00 13.95 0.16
N ILE A 70 -11.14 12.89 0.96
CA ILE A 70 -10.71 12.85 2.36
C ILE A 70 -9.19 12.97 2.45
N GLY A 71 -8.48 12.12 1.70
CA GLY A 71 -7.03 12.10 1.62
C GLY A 71 -6.47 13.40 1.08
N ARG A 72 -7.10 14.00 0.06
CA ARG A 72 -6.68 15.33 -0.44
C ARG A 72 -6.71 16.40 0.64
N ILE A 73 -7.79 16.46 1.41
CA ILE A 73 -7.95 17.46 2.47
C ILE A 73 -6.97 17.17 3.60
N PHE A 74 -6.92 15.92 4.07
CA PHE A 74 -6.04 15.50 5.15
C PHE A 74 -4.58 15.76 4.82
N LEU A 75 -4.10 15.30 3.66
CA LEU A 75 -2.70 15.47 3.25
C LEU A 75 -2.36 16.95 3.07
N ARG A 76 -3.25 17.76 2.48
CA ARG A 76 -3.02 19.20 2.37
C ARG A 76 -2.89 19.87 3.74
N GLU A 77 -3.80 19.57 4.67
CA GLU A 77 -3.76 20.18 6.00
C GLU A 77 -2.52 19.74 6.79
N GLN A 78 -2.19 18.45 6.78
CA GLN A 78 -1.00 17.93 7.47
C GLN A 78 0.30 18.43 6.85
N LYS A 79 0.40 18.51 5.51
CA LYS A 79 1.58 19.06 4.84
C LYS A 79 1.77 20.55 5.15
N LEU A 80 0.68 21.30 5.22
CA LEU A 80 0.73 22.71 5.63
C LEU A 80 1.14 22.85 7.11
N GLU A 81 0.57 22.03 8.00
CA GLU A 81 0.82 22.09 9.44
C GLU A 81 2.24 21.65 9.82
N LEU A 82 2.73 20.55 9.25
CA LEU A 82 4.01 19.95 9.62
C LEU A 82 5.20 20.48 8.82
N TYR A 83 4.98 20.85 7.55
CA TYR A 83 6.06 21.20 6.62
C TYR A 83 5.89 22.60 5.99
N ASN A 84 4.82 23.34 6.30
CA ASN A 84 4.51 24.64 5.71
C ASN A 84 4.36 24.61 4.17
N LEU A 85 3.86 23.49 3.64
CA LEU A 85 3.62 23.28 2.20
C LEU A 85 2.12 23.41 1.86
N ASP A 86 1.72 24.52 1.23
CA ASP A 86 0.32 24.74 0.78
C ASP A 86 0.06 24.18 -0.63
N GLU A 87 0.19 22.86 -0.76
CA GLU A 87 -0.04 22.15 -2.02
C GLU A 87 -1.48 21.59 -2.13
N THR A 88 -1.87 21.14 -3.33
CA THR A 88 -3.24 20.70 -3.59
C THR A 88 -3.69 19.47 -2.80
N GLY A 89 -2.75 18.71 -2.21
CA GLY A 89 -2.97 17.44 -1.51
C GLY A 89 -3.33 16.25 -2.43
N ASN A 90 -3.33 16.45 -3.75
CA ASN A 90 -3.71 15.39 -4.69
C ASN A 90 -2.62 14.33 -4.80
N PHE A 91 -2.98 13.07 -4.62
CA PHE A 91 -2.07 11.97 -4.90
C PHE A 91 -1.84 11.82 -6.42
N PRO A 92 -0.64 11.42 -6.88
CA PRO A 92 -0.38 11.22 -8.31
C PRO A 92 -1.28 10.16 -8.95
N ASP A 93 -1.69 10.40 -10.21
CA ASP A 93 -2.64 9.56 -10.94
C ASP A 93 -1.96 8.31 -11.54
N VAL A 94 -1.76 7.31 -10.69
CA VAL A 94 -1.24 5.99 -11.10
C VAL A 94 -2.30 5.12 -11.78
N SER A 95 -3.57 5.50 -11.71
CA SER A 95 -4.70 4.73 -12.26
C SER A 95 -4.82 4.88 -13.79
N ASN A 96 -4.46 6.04 -14.34
CA ASN A 96 -4.63 6.35 -15.76
C ASN A 96 -3.33 6.25 -16.59
N THR A 97 -2.36 5.44 -16.17
CA THR A 97 -1.13 5.11 -16.93
C THR A 97 -0.39 6.34 -17.51
N GLN A 98 -0.25 7.41 -16.73
CA GLN A 98 0.51 8.59 -17.13
C GLN A 98 2.02 8.35 -17.00
N TYR A 99 2.82 8.84 -17.97
CA TYR A 99 4.28 8.83 -17.87
C TYR A 99 4.74 9.45 -16.54
N SER A 100 5.63 8.74 -15.84
CA SER A 100 6.17 9.12 -14.53
C SER A 100 5.15 9.17 -13.38
N SER A 101 3.89 8.72 -13.56
CA SER A 101 2.91 8.76 -12.46
C SER A 101 3.35 7.93 -11.26
N TYR A 102 3.87 6.72 -11.51
CA TYR A 102 4.42 5.86 -10.47
C TYR A 102 5.67 6.45 -9.80
N THR A 103 6.46 7.23 -10.53
CA THR A 103 7.67 7.83 -9.96
C THR A 103 7.36 9.03 -9.09
N TYR A 104 6.41 9.88 -9.49
CA TYR A 104 5.86 10.90 -8.62
C TYR A 104 5.13 10.31 -7.41
N ALA A 105 4.38 9.21 -7.60
CA ALA A 105 3.72 8.51 -6.50
C ALA A 105 4.73 7.91 -5.52
N ALA A 106 5.84 7.35 -6.01
CA ALA A 106 6.93 6.86 -5.17
C ALA A 106 7.51 7.97 -4.31
N ALA A 107 7.85 9.12 -4.92
CA ALA A 107 8.34 10.30 -4.23
C ALA A 107 7.37 10.78 -3.14
N GLU A 108 6.09 10.93 -3.48
CA GLU A 108 5.03 11.31 -2.55
C GLU A 108 4.93 10.34 -1.37
N VAL A 109 5.00 9.02 -1.61
CA VAL A 109 4.94 8.03 -0.53
C VAL A 109 6.21 8.05 0.31
N VAL A 110 7.41 8.19 -0.28
CA VAL A 110 8.66 8.29 0.49
C VAL A 110 8.59 9.46 1.47
N CYS A 111 8.20 10.64 0.99
CA CYS A 111 8.05 11.86 1.79
C CYS A 111 6.96 11.76 2.86
N TYR A 112 5.83 11.13 2.56
CA TYR A 112 4.61 11.25 3.37
C TYR A 112 4.02 9.90 3.82
N HIS A 113 4.78 8.80 3.82
CA HIS A 113 4.30 7.47 4.20
C HIS A 113 3.62 7.44 5.58
N ARG A 114 4.17 8.17 6.57
CA ARG A 114 3.58 8.27 7.92
C ARG A 114 2.21 8.94 7.88
N LEU A 115 2.06 10.04 7.13
CA LEU A 115 0.77 10.72 6.97
C LEU A 115 -0.24 9.84 6.23
N ILE A 116 0.19 9.07 5.24
CA ILE A 116 -0.68 8.12 4.54
C ILE A 116 -1.14 7.01 5.48
N GLN A 117 -0.25 6.51 6.35
CA GLN A 117 -0.60 5.55 7.38
C GLN A 117 -1.60 6.13 8.38
N GLU A 118 -1.34 7.33 8.91
CA GLU A 118 -2.25 8.03 9.84
C GLU A 118 -3.63 8.26 9.22
N LEU A 119 -3.70 8.66 7.95
CA LEU A 119 -4.95 8.80 7.23
C LEU A 119 -5.74 7.48 7.20
N VAL A 120 -5.07 6.37 6.87
CA VAL A 120 -5.71 5.05 6.81
C VAL A 120 -6.23 4.64 8.19
N GLU A 121 -5.42 4.83 9.23
CA GLU A 121 -5.78 4.53 10.62
C GLU A 121 -6.95 5.41 11.12
N GLU A 122 -6.93 6.73 10.85
CA GLU A 122 -8.02 7.64 11.23
C GLU A 122 -9.35 7.23 10.59
N VAL A 123 -9.32 6.87 9.29
CA VAL A 123 -10.52 6.40 8.60
C VAL A 123 -10.98 5.04 9.14
N MET A 124 -10.06 4.14 9.48
CA MET A 124 -10.39 2.85 10.10
C MET A 124 -11.09 3.04 11.45
N ASP A 125 -10.59 3.94 12.29
CA ASP A 125 -11.14 4.19 13.61
C ASP A 125 -12.49 4.90 13.56
N ALA A 126 -12.71 5.76 12.56
CA ALA A 126 -13.98 6.47 12.35
C ALA A 126 -15.13 5.59 11.81
N LYS A 127 -14.87 4.36 11.36
CA LYS A 127 -15.89 3.44 10.84
C LYS A 127 -16.87 2.96 11.90
N THR A 128 -18.06 2.54 11.45
CA THR A 128 -19.09 1.91 12.30
C THR A 128 -18.54 0.70 13.05
N LYS A 129 -17.77 -0.16 12.36
CA LYS A 129 -16.93 -1.20 12.96
C LYS A 129 -15.52 -0.64 13.14
N SER A 130 -15.36 0.20 14.17
CA SER A 130 -14.11 0.91 14.45
C SER A 130 -12.92 -0.04 14.57
N GLY A 131 -11.79 0.35 13.98
CA GLY A 131 -10.51 -0.37 14.04
C GLY A 131 -10.37 -1.54 13.07
N GLN A 132 -11.43 -1.86 12.32
CA GLN A 132 -11.35 -2.94 11.33
C GLN A 132 -10.94 -2.40 9.96
N ALA A 133 -9.71 -2.73 9.58
CA ALA A 133 -9.20 -2.49 8.24
C ALA A 133 -9.93 -3.37 7.21
N ASN A 134 -10.32 -2.78 6.08
CA ASN A 134 -10.68 -3.57 4.90
C ASN A 134 -9.41 -4.15 4.25
N HIS A 135 -9.57 -5.08 3.31
CA HIS A 135 -8.42 -5.78 2.72
C HIS A 135 -7.42 -4.84 2.00
N VAL A 136 -7.90 -3.75 1.39
CA VAL A 136 -7.03 -2.79 0.69
C VAL A 136 -6.20 -2.01 1.69
N GLU A 137 -6.82 -1.53 2.78
CA GLU A 137 -6.14 -0.85 3.89
C GLU A 137 -5.11 -1.74 4.55
N GLN A 138 -5.45 -3.01 4.82
CA GLN A 138 -4.52 -3.98 5.37
C GLN A 138 -3.30 -4.14 4.48
N ASN A 139 -3.49 -4.28 3.17
CA ASN A 139 -2.37 -4.38 2.23
C ASN A 139 -1.53 -3.10 2.16
N ILE A 140 -2.16 -1.92 2.22
CA ILE A 140 -1.43 -0.64 2.24
C ILE A 140 -0.58 -0.55 3.49
N LEU A 141 -1.15 -0.76 4.68
CA LEU A 141 -0.42 -0.76 5.95
C LEU A 141 0.69 -1.83 5.96
N LYS A 142 0.41 -3.03 5.44
CA LYS A 142 1.39 -4.11 5.31
C LYS A 142 2.56 -3.71 4.41
N GLY A 143 2.30 -3.03 3.30
CA GLY A 143 3.32 -2.55 2.36
C GLY A 143 4.15 -1.40 2.93
N LEU A 144 3.51 -0.41 3.56
CA LEU A 144 4.19 0.75 4.17
C LEU A 144 5.11 0.33 5.33
N ASN A 145 4.73 -0.70 6.09
CA ASN A 145 5.55 -1.25 7.17
C ASN A 145 6.61 -2.28 6.69
N CYS A 146 6.66 -2.59 5.39
CA CYS A 146 7.59 -3.58 4.84
C CYS A 146 8.88 -2.90 4.36
N ARG A 147 9.99 -3.11 5.07
CA ARG A 147 11.32 -2.53 4.74
C ARG A 147 11.78 -2.82 3.30
N PRO A 148 11.68 -4.05 2.75
CA PRO A 148 12.00 -4.28 1.34
C PRO A 148 11.08 -3.50 0.37
N THR A 149 9.78 -3.37 0.65
CA THR A 149 8.87 -2.57 -0.17
C THR A 149 9.23 -1.07 -0.12
N MET A 150 9.57 -0.54 1.07
CA MET A 150 10.06 0.83 1.23
C MET A 150 11.41 1.03 0.52
N THR A 151 12.28 0.02 0.52
CA THR A 151 13.54 0.06 -0.25
C THR A 151 13.25 0.23 -1.73
N GLU A 152 12.32 -0.53 -2.31
CA GLU A 152 11.93 -0.35 -3.72
C GLU A 152 11.35 1.04 -4.01
N LEU A 153 10.56 1.61 -3.09
CA LEU A 153 10.01 2.97 -3.23
C LEU A 153 11.12 4.03 -3.26
N VAL A 154 12.10 3.93 -2.36
CA VAL A 154 13.26 4.83 -2.33
C VAL A 154 14.07 4.71 -3.61
N VAL A 155 14.39 3.49 -4.04
CA VAL A 155 15.17 3.27 -5.28
C VAL A 155 14.42 3.78 -6.52
N LEU A 156 13.11 3.57 -6.58
CA LEU A 156 12.28 4.11 -7.66
C LEU A 156 12.32 5.65 -7.65
N SER A 157 12.25 6.28 -6.47
CA SER A 157 12.33 7.75 -6.33
C SER A 157 13.70 8.29 -6.74
N LEU A 158 14.79 7.65 -6.31
CA LEU A 158 16.17 8.02 -6.69
C LEU A 158 16.39 7.95 -8.20
N SER A 159 15.99 6.84 -8.83
CA SER A 159 16.07 6.72 -10.30
C SER A 159 15.27 7.82 -11.01
N SER A 160 14.20 8.28 -10.37
CA SER A 160 13.34 9.30 -10.94
C SER A 160 13.99 10.68 -10.88
N MET A 161 14.54 11.05 -9.73
CA MET A 161 15.27 12.30 -9.56
C MET A 161 16.54 12.36 -10.40
N SER A 162 17.28 11.25 -10.49
CA SER A 162 18.56 11.19 -11.19
C SER A 162 18.43 11.03 -12.70
N VAL A 163 17.42 10.28 -13.18
CA VAL A 163 17.30 9.91 -14.59
C VAL A 163 15.96 10.34 -15.17
N SER A 164 14.85 9.83 -14.64
CA SER A 164 13.54 9.95 -15.32
C SER A 164 13.09 11.40 -15.48
N TRP A 165 13.08 12.19 -14.40
CA TRP A 165 12.58 13.56 -14.45
C TRP A 165 13.50 14.49 -15.27
N PRO A 166 14.85 14.47 -15.11
CA PRO A 166 15.72 15.27 -15.97
C PRO A 166 15.67 14.83 -17.44
N TYR A 167 15.54 13.53 -17.72
CA TYR A 167 15.31 13.03 -19.08
C TYR A 167 14.00 13.58 -19.65
N MET A 168 12.90 13.45 -18.92
CA MET A 168 11.59 13.94 -19.36
C MET A 168 11.58 15.45 -19.59
N ALA A 169 12.33 16.22 -18.80
CA ALA A 169 12.48 17.65 -18.99
C ALA A 169 13.19 18.00 -20.31
N GLN A 170 14.20 17.22 -20.70
CA GLN A 170 14.95 17.43 -21.95
C GLN A 170 14.16 16.98 -23.18
N VAL A 171 13.47 15.83 -23.12
CA VAL A 171 12.76 15.29 -24.29
C VAL A 171 11.43 16.00 -24.58
N ARG A 172 10.73 16.54 -23.57
CA ARG A 172 9.43 17.19 -23.81
C ARG A 172 9.51 18.53 -24.53
N GLY A 173 10.62 19.26 -24.41
CA GLY A 173 10.73 20.61 -24.97
C GLY A 173 9.58 21.54 -24.56
N THR A 174 9.20 22.45 -25.46
CA THR A 174 8.00 23.28 -25.31
C THR A 174 7.04 23.01 -26.47
N LYS A 175 5.75 23.32 -26.32
CA LYS A 175 4.77 23.19 -27.42
C LYS A 175 5.17 23.95 -28.69
N GLU A 176 5.81 25.10 -28.52
CA GLU A 176 6.26 25.97 -29.61
C GLU A 176 7.58 25.49 -30.23
N LYS A 177 8.35 24.69 -29.49
CA LYS A 177 9.64 24.15 -29.90
C LYS A 177 9.72 22.68 -29.49
N PRO A 178 9.03 21.78 -30.21
CA PRO A 178 9.14 20.36 -29.98
C PRO A 178 10.58 19.91 -30.25
N VAL A 179 11.09 19.03 -29.40
CA VAL A 179 12.45 18.52 -29.53
C VAL A 179 12.46 17.42 -30.56
N ASN A 180 13.37 17.51 -31.53
CA ASN A 180 13.60 16.46 -32.51
C ASN A 180 14.33 15.29 -31.84
N LEU A 181 13.83 14.06 -31.97
CA LEU A 181 14.46 12.86 -31.42
C LEU A 181 15.92 12.72 -31.85
N LEU A 182 16.23 13.06 -33.10
CA LEU A 182 17.59 12.99 -33.65
C LEU A 182 18.58 13.91 -32.91
N SER A 183 18.09 15.02 -32.33
CA SER A 183 18.92 15.92 -31.52
C SER A 183 19.22 15.39 -30.12
N LEU A 184 18.56 14.30 -29.71
CA LEU A 184 18.75 13.67 -28.39
C LEU A 184 19.73 12.50 -28.42
N THR A 185 20.45 12.30 -29.53
CA THR A 185 21.37 11.17 -29.72
C THR A 185 22.43 11.11 -28.60
N ASP A 186 23.05 12.24 -28.27
CA ASP A 186 24.05 12.30 -27.20
C ASP A 186 23.46 11.98 -25.82
N LEU A 187 22.23 12.45 -25.54
CA LEU A 187 21.54 12.14 -24.28
C LEU A 187 21.30 10.64 -24.13
N HIS A 188 20.78 9.99 -25.19
CA HIS A 188 20.51 8.55 -25.17
C HIS A 188 21.78 7.70 -25.11
N ARG A 189 22.90 8.17 -25.69
CA ARG A 189 24.22 7.52 -25.54
C ARG A 189 24.79 7.66 -24.13
N LYS A 190 24.53 8.80 -23.47
CA LYS A 190 24.98 9.04 -22.09
C LYS A 190 24.22 8.21 -21.05
N LEU A 191 22.94 7.91 -21.30
CA LEU A 191 22.04 7.24 -20.36
C LEU A 191 22.55 5.87 -19.87
N PRO A 192 22.92 4.90 -20.75
CA PRO A 192 23.47 3.62 -20.32
C PRO A 192 24.72 3.79 -19.46
N THR A 193 25.67 4.63 -19.88
CA THR A 193 26.93 4.85 -19.15
C THR A 193 26.69 5.45 -17.77
N PHE A 194 25.77 6.41 -17.65
CA PHE A 194 25.39 6.98 -16.37
C PHE A 194 24.74 5.94 -15.45
N CYS A 195 23.84 5.11 -15.98
CA CYS A 195 23.21 4.04 -15.21
C CYS A 195 24.24 2.99 -14.76
N ALA A 196 25.16 2.60 -15.62
CA ALA A 196 26.26 1.68 -15.30
C ALA A 196 27.16 2.24 -14.18
N HIS A 197 27.46 3.54 -14.23
CA HIS A 197 28.26 4.22 -13.22
C HIS A 197 27.60 4.18 -11.83
N ILE A 198 26.30 4.50 -11.75
CA ILE A 198 25.53 4.40 -10.50
C ILE A 198 25.43 2.94 -10.05
N ALA A 199 25.22 2.01 -10.99
CA ALA A 199 25.11 0.60 -10.64
C ALA A 199 26.40 0.07 -9.98
N ALA A 200 27.57 0.51 -10.45
CA ALA A 200 28.85 0.19 -9.85
C ALA A 200 29.13 0.94 -8.54
N ASN A 201 28.57 2.15 -8.38
CA ASN A 201 28.83 3.04 -7.24
C ASN A 201 27.52 3.55 -6.62
N PRO A 202 26.66 2.68 -6.05
CA PRO A 202 25.31 3.06 -5.61
C PRO A 202 25.29 4.11 -4.48
N HIS A 203 26.38 4.20 -3.72
CA HIS A 203 26.54 5.14 -2.62
C HIS A 203 26.55 6.61 -3.06
N ILE A 204 26.90 6.91 -4.32
CA ILE A 204 26.99 8.28 -4.82
C ILE A 204 25.64 9.01 -4.74
N LEU A 205 24.53 8.29 -4.92
CA LEU A 205 23.19 8.87 -4.84
C LEU A 205 22.72 9.13 -3.40
N LEU A 206 23.41 8.57 -2.41
CA LEU A 206 23.03 8.62 -1.00
C LEU A 206 24.00 9.48 -0.18
N ASP A 207 25.20 9.72 -0.69
CA ASP A 207 26.24 10.50 -0.02
C ASP A 207 26.07 12.00 -0.31
N LEU A 208 25.90 12.77 0.78
CA LEU A 208 25.80 14.23 0.78
C LEU A 208 27.05 14.95 0.27
N THR A 209 28.20 14.27 0.27
CA THR A 209 29.47 14.83 -0.19
C THR A 209 29.67 14.68 -1.70
N THR A 210 28.85 13.86 -2.36
CA THR A 210 28.90 13.69 -3.81
C THR A 210 28.57 15.01 -4.50
N PRO A 211 29.40 15.48 -5.45
CA PRO A 211 29.11 16.68 -6.21
C PRO A 211 27.74 16.58 -6.87
N GLN A 212 26.89 17.59 -6.69
CA GLN A 212 25.49 17.56 -7.15
C GLN A 212 25.35 17.36 -8.67
N GLN A 213 26.39 17.71 -9.43
CA GLN A 213 26.47 17.53 -10.89
C GLN A 213 26.62 16.06 -11.32
N GLU A 214 27.01 15.17 -10.40
CA GLU A 214 27.16 13.74 -10.66
C GLU A 214 25.88 12.97 -10.32
N LEU A 215 24.91 13.63 -9.67
CA LEU A 215 23.69 12.99 -9.15
C LEU A 215 22.59 12.84 -10.21
N THR A 216 22.63 13.62 -11.28
CA THR A 216 21.61 13.65 -12.32
C THR A 216 22.22 13.51 -13.72
N ILE A 217 21.46 12.91 -14.64
CA ILE A 217 21.91 12.70 -16.02
C ILE A 217 22.22 14.02 -16.76
N ASP A 218 21.56 15.12 -16.39
CA ASP A 218 21.77 16.45 -16.97
C ASP A 218 22.75 17.33 -16.19
N GLY A 219 23.30 16.80 -15.09
CA GLY A 219 24.25 17.48 -14.21
C GLY A 219 23.68 18.67 -13.45
N LYS A 220 22.35 18.75 -13.35
CA LYS A 220 21.66 19.78 -12.56
C LYS A 220 21.30 19.28 -11.17
N LEU A 221 20.93 20.22 -10.32
CA LEU A 221 20.44 19.95 -8.98
C LEU A 221 19.18 19.09 -9.01
N PHE A 222 18.97 18.31 -7.96
CA PHE A 222 17.69 17.67 -7.73
C PHE A 222 16.57 18.71 -7.67
N LEU A 223 15.40 18.33 -8.19
CA LEU A 223 14.24 19.22 -8.24
C LEU A 223 13.53 19.33 -6.87
N ASP A 224 13.77 18.38 -5.97
CA ASP A 224 13.04 18.22 -4.72
C ASP A 224 14.03 17.89 -3.58
N ASP A 225 14.45 18.92 -2.86
CA ASP A 225 15.38 18.79 -1.72
C ASP A 225 14.73 18.04 -0.55
N PHE A 226 13.42 18.19 -0.37
CA PHE A 226 12.67 17.55 0.72
C PHE A 226 12.61 16.02 0.56
N LEU A 227 12.53 15.55 -0.68
CA LEU A 227 12.62 14.13 -0.99
C LEU A 227 13.99 13.54 -0.63
N LEU A 228 15.09 14.27 -0.87
CA LEU A 228 16.42 13.81 -0.49
C LEU A 228 16.55 13.69 1.04
N GLU A 229 16.08 14.69 1.78
CA GLU A 229 16.03 14.66 3.26
C GLU A 229 15.21 13.47 3.77
N SER A 230 14.05 13.22 3.16
CA SER A 230 13.18 12.08 3.52
C SER A 230 13.87 10.73 3.26
N ILE A 231 14.63 10.61 2.17
CA ILE A 231 15.41 9.40 1.86
C ILE A 231 16.52 9.19 2.91
N GLN A 232 17.18 10.26 3.35
CA GLN A 232 18.22 10.19 4.37
C GLN A 232 17.67 9.77 5.73
N GLU A 233 16.48 10.24 6.11
CA GLU A 233 15.82 9.79 7.33
C GLU A 233 15.51 8.29 7.29
N LEU A 234 15.13 7.76 6.13
CA LEU A 234 14.78 6.35 5.96
C LEU A 234 16.00 5.42 5.80
N GLN A 235 17.13 5.92 5.29
CA GLN A 235 18.29 5.12 4.95
C GLN A 235 18.78 4.17 6.07
N PRO A 236 18.84 4.57 7.35
CA PRO A 236 19.27 3.68 8.44
C PRO A 236 18.39 2.43 8.61
N ASP A 237 17.10 2.52 8.25
CA ASP A 237 16.13 1.43 8.37
C ASP A 237 16.11 0.49 7.14
N LEU A 238 16.89 0.81 6.10
CA LEU A 238 16.89 0.12 4.79
C LEU A 238 18.26 -0.54 4.51
N PRO A 239 18.57 -1.69 5.14
CA PRO A 239 19.92 -2.27 5.14
C PRO A 239 20.43 -2.69 3.76
N ASN A 240 19.53 -2.97 2.81
CA ASN A 240 19.90 -3.45 1.47
C ASN A 240 19.82 -2.35 0.40
N LEU A 241 19.69 -1.08 0.78
CA LEU A 241 19.41 0.01 -0.16
C LEU A 241 20.45 0.09 -1.29
N ASN A 242 21.74 0.15 -0.96
CA ASN A 242 22.82 0.22 -1.95
C ASN A 242 22.77 -0.93 -2.97
N LEU A 243 22.49 -2.15 -2.49
CA LEU A 243 22.44 -3.31 -3.36
C LEU A 243 21.24 -3.25 -4.32
N ILE A 244 20.09 -2.78 -3.83
CA ILE A 244 18.89 -2.64 -4.67
C ILE A 244 19.02 -1.48 -5.64
N VAL A 245 19.69 -0.38 -5.27
CA VAL A 245 20.10 0.69 -6.21
C VAL A 245 20.95 0.08 -7.32
N SER A 246 22.01 -0.66 -6.98
CA SER A 246 22.88 -1.32 -7.96
C SER A 246 22.09 -2.20 -8.93
N SER A 247 21.26 -3.11 -8.41
CA SER A 247 20.42 -4.03 -9.21
C SER A 247 19.45 -3.28 -10.13
N MET A 248 18.82 -2.21 -9.63
CA MET A 248 17.86 -1.42 -10.40
C MET A 248 18.54 -0.67 -11.54
N PHE A 249 19.69 -0.05 -11.30
CA PHE A 249 20.40 0.71 -12.31
C PHE A 249 21.07 -0.18 -13.37
N SER A 250 21.56 -1.38 -13.01
CA SER A 250 21.99 -2.39 -14.01
C SER A 250 20.85 -2.83 -14.92
N GLY A 251 19.65 -3.04 -14.35
CA GLY A 251 18.45 -3.32 -15.14
C GLY A 251 18.04 -2.16 -16.04
N THR A 252 18.18 -0.93 -15.54
CA THR A 252 17.87 0.31 -16.29
C THR A 252 18.82 0.52 -17.46
N GLU A 253 20.13 0.32 -17.25
CA GLU A 253 21.15 0.31 -18.30
C GLU A 253 20.77 -0.68 -19.41
N THR A 254 20.50 -1.93 -19.03
CA THR A 254 20.10 -2.99 -19.97
C THR A 254 18.86 -2.58 -20.77
N GLY A 255 17.87 -2.00 -20.09
CA GLY A 255 16.66 -1.48 -20.72
C GLY A 255 16.97 -0.42 -21.78
N TRP A 256 17.77 0.60 -21.44
CA TRP A 256 18.14 1.65 -22.39
C TRP A 256 18.86 1.09 -23.62
N ILE A 257 19.80 0.16 -23.44
CA ILE A 257 20.52 -0.47 -24.56
C ILE A 257 19.55 -1.19 -25.50
N ILE A 258 18.58 -1.94 -24.96
CA ILE A 258 17.62 -2.73 -25.75
C ILE A 258 16.59 -1.83 -26.45
N PHE A 259 16.16 -0.74 -25.83
CA PHE A 259 15.09 0.12 -26.35
C PHE A 259 15.55 1.22 -27.29
N THR A 260 16.86 1.47 -27.42
CA THR A 260 17.38 2.50 -28.35
C THR A 260 18.51 1.98 -29.26
N PRO A 261 18.36 0.83 -29.95
CA PRO A 261 19.39 0.28 -30.83
C PRO A 261 19.73 1.23 -31.98
N GLU A 262 18.75 1.98 -32.48
CA GLU A 262 18.91 2.95 -33.58
C GLU A 262 19.82 4.13 -33.22
N ILE A 263 19.96 4.43 -31.93
CA ILE A 263 20.72 5.58 -31.40
C ILE A 263 22.15 5.18 -30.99
N GLN A 264 22.43 3.87 -30.90
CA GLN A 264 23.77 3.39 -30.56
C GLN A 264 24.82 3.86 -31.58
N VAL A 265 26.08 3.83 -31.19
CA VAL A 265 27.20 4.16 -32.09
C VAL A 265 27.24 3.13 -33.23
N GLY A 266 27.20 3.60 -34.46
CA GLY A 266 27.06 2.76 -35.66
C GLY A 266 25.61 2.30 -35.93
N GLY A 267 24.63 2.81 -35.18
CA GLY A 267 23.21 2.55 -35.37
C GLY A 267 22.62 3.28 -36.59
N THR A 268 21.32 3.11 -36.81
CA THR A 268 20.62 3.69 -37.97
C THR A 268 20.79 5.21 -38.05
N PHE A 269 20.79 5.93 -36.93
CA PHE A 269 20.93 7.38 -36.93
C PHE A 269 22.32 7.86 -37.38
N ASP A 270 23.39 7.10 -37.12
CA ASP A 270 24.74 7.41 -37.60
C ASP A 270 24.90 7.16 -39.10
N SER A 271 24.06 6.30 -39.68
CA SER A 271 24.06 5.99 -41.11
C SER A 271 23.34 7.04 -41.98
N LEU A 272 22.64 7.99 -41.35
CA LEU A 272 21.89 9.03 -42.05
C LEU A 272 22.83 10.08 -42.66
N THR A 273 22.55 10.48 -43.90
CA THR A 273 23.31 11.56 -44.54
C THR A 273 22.93 12.92 -43.94
N PRO A 274 23.80 13.94 -44.05
CA PRO A 274 23.47 15.30 -43.60
C PRO A 274 22.18 15.85 -44.21
N GLU A 275 21.90 15.51 -45.47
CA GLU A 275 20.66 15.91 -46.16
C GLU A 275 19.44 15.23 -45.55
N GLN A 276 19.54 13.95 -45.19
CA GLN A 276 18.46 13.22 -44.52
C GLN A 276 18.20 13.80 -43.12
N LEU A 277 19.26 14.07 -42.34
CA LEU A 277 19.16 14.68 -41.02
C LEU A 277 18.51 16.07 -41.07
N ALA A 278 18.77 16.85 -42.13
CA ALA A 278 18.18 18.19 -42.28
C ALA A 278 16.67 18.17 -42.57
N VAL A 279 16.15 17.10 -43.18
CA VAL A 279 14.73 16.98 -43.55
C VAL A 279 13.91 16.21 -42.51
N LEU A 280 14.54 15.30 -41.76
CA LEU A 280 13.84 14.46 -40.78
C LEU A 280 13.57 15.21 -39.47
N HIS A 281 12.29 15.41 -39.18
CA HIS A 281 11.82 15.86 -37.87
C HIS A 281 10.93 14.80 -37.24
N ILE A 282 11.47 14.10 -36.24
CA ILE A 282 10.74 13.08 -35.47
C ILE A 282 10.45 13.70 -34.10
N PRO A 283 9.18 14.00 -33.75
CA PRO A 283 8.86 14.46 -32.41
C PRO A 283 9.34 13.43 -31.38
N SER A 284 10.19 13.87 -30.45
CA SER A 284 10.74 13.02 -29.38
C SER A 284 9.69 12.53 -28.38
N THR A 285 8.51 13.13 -28.36
CA THR A 285 7.36 12.69 -27.58
C THR A 285 6.11 12.66 -28.43
N ASN A 286 5.19 11.78 -28.06
CA ASN A 286 3.89 11.69 -28.68
C ASN A 286 2.88 12.73 -28.12
N ASP A 287 3.36 13.72 -27.36
CA ASP A 287 2.56 14.73 -26.64
C ASP A 287 1.61 15.52 -27.57
N CYS A 288 2.03 15.73 -28.84
CA CYS A 288 1.19 16.36 -29.86
C CYS A 288 -0.02 15.50 -30.27
N SER A 289 0.06 14.17 -30.11
CA SER A 289 -1.04 13.25 -30.39
C SER A 289 -1.94 12.97 -29.17
N GLU A 290 -1.52 13.36 -27.95
CA GLU A 290 -2.26 13.12 -26.70
C GLU A 290 -3.63 13.87 -26.63
N GLY A 291 -3.96 14.64 -27.67
CA GLY A 291 -5.28 15.25 -27.84
C GLY A 291 -5.69 16.14 -26.67
N MET A 292 -6.95 15.99 -26.24
CA MET A 292 -7.52 16.78 -25.14
C MET A 292 -6.82 16.56 -23.79
N LEU A 293 -6.21 15.40 -23.57
CA LEU A 293 -5.49 15.08 -22.33
C LEU A 293 -4.16 15.82 -22.26
N GLY A 294 -3.39 15.85 -23.35
CA GLY A 294 -2.16 16.66 -23.44
C GLY A 294 -2.46 18.16 -23.28
N THR A 295 -3.60 18.61 -23.81
CA THR A 295 -4.07 19.99 -23.64
C THR A 295 -4.45 20.29 -22.18
N PHE A 296 -5.12 19.35 -21.50
CA PHE A 296 -5.42 19.44 -20.07
C PHE A 296 -4.15 19.52 -19.22
N ARG A 297 -3.15 18.69 -19.51
CA ARG A 297 -1.87 18.67 -18.79
C ARG A 297 -1.15 20.01 -18.86
N VAL A 298 -1.09 20.60 -20.05
CA VAL A 298 -0.49 21.94 -20.21
C VAL A 298 -1.30 22.99 -19.48
N HIS A 299 -2.63 22.93 -19.55
CA HIS A 299 -3.50 23.85 -18.81
C HIS A 299 -3.25 23.79 -17.30
N MET A 300 -3.18 22.60 -16.73
CA MET A 300 -2.92 22.41 -15.29
C MET A 300 -1.53 22.88 -14.87
N ARG A 301 -0.51 22.76 -15.75
CA ARG A 301 0.84 23.28 -15.47
C ARG A 301 0.86 24.80 -15.34
N TYR A 302 0.17 25.50 -16.23
CA TYR A 302 0.09 26.97 -16.20
C TYR A 302 -0.96 27.50 -15.20
N HIS A 303 -1.93 26.66 -14.82
CA HIS A 303 -2.99 26.99 -13.88
C HIS A 303 -3.07 25.93 -12.77
N PRO A 304 -2.11 25.91 -11.82
CA PRO A 304 -2.01 24.85 -10.80
C PRO A 304 -3.23 24.77 -9.88
N ASN A 305 -3.99 25.86 -9.75
CA ASN A 305 -5.25 25.92 -9.00
C ASN A 305 -6.49 25.54 -9.83
N SER A 306 -6.33 25.24 -11.12
CA SER A 306 -7.41 24.79 -12.00
C SER A 306 -7.81 23.35 -11.68
N THR A 307 -8.94 22.90 -12.22
CA THR A 307 -9.44 21.53 -12.09
C THR A 307 -9.74 20.97 -13.48
N ALA A 308 -9.91 19.64 -13.58
CA ALA A 308 -10.43 19.00 -14.79
C ALA A 308 -11.80 19.57 -15.20
N TYR A 309 -12.62 19.95 -14.22
CA TYR A 309 -13.91 20.56 -14.45
C TYR A 309 -13.81 21.95 -15.08
N SER A 310 -12.95 22.83 -14.54
CA SER A 310 -12.75 24.16 -15.11
C SER A 310 -12.10 24.12 -16.49
N PHE A 311 -11.15 23.21 -16.71
CA PHE A 311 -10.58 22.97 -18.04
C PHE A 311 -11.65 22.49 -19.03
N SER A 312 -12.42 21.46 -18.67
CA SER A 312 -13.50 20.93 -19.51
C SER A 312 -14.54 22.00 -19.83
N ASN A 313 -14.93 22.81 -18.84
CA ASN A 313 -15.85 23.94 -19.06
C ASN A 313 -15.27 24.98 -20.00
N GLN A 314 -13.99 25.34 -19.85
CA GLN A 314 -13.33 26.29 -20.74
C GLN A 314 -13.25 25.75 -22.17
N THR A 315 -12.80 24.50 -22.35
CA THR A 315 -12.74 23.89 -23.69
C THR A 315 -14.12 23.71 -24.30
N ARG A 316 -15.16 23.36 -23.52
CA ARG A 316 -16.55 23.29 -24.01
C ARG A 316 -17.07 24.68 -24.36
N ALA A 317 -16.75 25.69 -23.57
CA ALA A 317 -17.15 27.07 -23.84
C ALA A 317 -16.56 27.55 -25.17
N GLU A 318 -15.27 27.30 -25.40
CA GLU A 318 -14.57 27.61 -26.65
C GLU A 318 -15.12 26.81 -27.84
N ARG A 319 -15.22 25.47 -27.71
CA ARG A 319 -15.71 24.59 -28.79
C ARG A 319 -17.14 24.85 -29.21
N ASN A 320 -18.01 25.12 -28.23
CA ASN A 320 -19.43 25.40 -28.51
C ASN A 320 -19.69 26.86 -28.85
N ASN A 321 -18.64 27.70 -28.92
CA ASN A 321 -18.73 29.14 -29.07
C ASN A 321 -19.75 29.75 -28.09
N THR A 322 -19.69 29.29 -26.85
CA THR A 322 -20.64 29.66 -25.78
C THR A 322 -20.55 31.16 -25.51
N GLU A 323 -19.40 31.78 -25.77
CA GLU A 323 -19.23 33.23 -25.68
C GLU A 323 -20.07 34.00 -26.69
N ALA A 324 -20.23 33.51 -27.93
CA ALA A 324 -21.16 34.11 -28.89
C ALA A 324 -22.62 33.95 -28.44
N PHE A 325 -22.98 32.80 -27.85
CA PHE A 325 -24.31 32.58 -27.27
C PHE A 325 -24.58 33.53 -26.09
N ILE A 326 -23.63 33.64 -25.15
CA ILE A 326 -23.71 34.57 -24.02
C ILE A 326 -23.81 36.01 -24.54
N LYS A 327 -23.00 36.41 -25.52
CA LYS A 327 -23.07 37.76 -26.10
C LYS A 327 -24.41 38.05 -26.79
N LYS A 328 -25.06 37.04 -27.35
CA LYS A 328 -26.35 37.15 -28.04
C LYS A 328 -27.54 37.17 -27.08
N HIS A 329 -27.46 36.46 -25.95
CA HIS A 329 -28.61 36.19 -25.08
C HIS A 329 -28.46 36.69 -23.63
N CYS A 330 -27.24 36.97 -23.16
CA CYS A 330 -27.00 37.64 -21.88
C CYS A 330 -26.68 39.11 -22.12
N ASP A 331 -27.59 39.97 -21.68
CA ASP A 331 -27.30 41.39 -21.59
C ASP A 331 -26.26 41.68 -20.47
N LYS A 332 -25.75 42.93 -20.46
CA LYS A 332 -24.75 43.36 -19.47
C LYS A 332 -25.22 43.22 -18.02
N LEU A 333 -26.53 43.27 -17.77
CA LEU A 333 -27.10 43.22 -16.43
C LEU A 333 -27.14 41.78 -15.90
N VAL A 334 -27.59 40.83 -16.72
CA VAL A 334 -27.59 39.39 -16.42
C VAL A 334 -26.15 38.90 -16.25
N GLY A 335 -25.23 39.30 -17.14
CA GLY A 335 -23.80 38.96 -17.00
C GLY A 335 -23.20 39.47 -15.69
N LYS A 336 -23.52 40.71 -15.29
CA LYS A 336 -23.06 41.29 -14.01
C LYS A 336 -23.68 40.57 -12.81
N TYR A 337 -24.95 40.18 -12.90
CA TYR A 337 -25.63 39.38 -11.86
C TYR A 337 -24.96 38.01 -11.68
N ILE A 338 -24.72 37.27 -12.76
CA ILE A 338 -24.05 35.95 -12.70
C ILE A 338 -22.64 36.07 -12.12
N MET A 339 -21.85 37.07 -12.57
CA MET A 339 -20.52 37.34 -12.00
C MET A 339 -20.57 37.68 -10.50
N CYS A 340 -21.57 38.45 -10.07
CA CYS A 340 -21.79 38.74 -8.66
C CYS A 340 -22.18 37.48 -7.87
N GLU A 341 -23.06 36.63 -8.39
CA GLU A 341 -23.45 35.38 -7.72
C GLU A 341 -22.28 34.38 -7.63
N VAL A 342 -21.52 34.16 -8.71
CA VAL A 342 -20.32 33.30 -8.68
C VAL A 342 -19.26 33.85 -7.72
N ARG A 343 -19.06 35.18 -7.67
CA ARG A 343 -18.15 35.80 -6.70
C ARG A 343 -18.67 35.71 -5.27
N LYS A 344 -19.98 35.83 -5.03
CA LYS A 344 -20.59 35.62 -3.71
C LYS A 344 -20.41 34.18 -3.25
N ASP A 345 -20.62 33.21 -4.13
CA ASP A 345 -20.40 31.79 -3.81
C ASP A 345 -18.92 31.48 -3.59
N GLY A 346 -18.02 31.99 -4.44
CA GLY A 346 -16.57 31.84 -4.26
C GLY A 346 -16.03 32.53 -3.01
N ALA A 347 -16.49 33.75 -2.70
CA ALA A 347 -16.10 34.50 -1.50
C ALA A 347 -16.75 33.96 -0.22
N SER A 348 -17.80 33.15 -0.32
CA SER A 348 -18.49 32.58 0.85
C SER A 348 -17.58 31.68 1.69
N GLY A 349 -16.55 31.08 1.06
CA GLY A 349 -15.68 30.08 1.66
C GLY A 349 -16.44 28.89 2.22
N ARG A 350 -17.72 28.69 1.85
CA ARG A 350 -18.61 27.68 2.45
C ARG A 350 -18.03 26.28 2.33
N GLN A 351 -17.49 25.95 1.16
CA GLN A 351 -16.89 24.64 0.92
C GLN A 351 -15.66 24.42 1.81
N ALA A 352 -14.76 25.41 1.92
CA ALA A 352 -13.62 25.33 2.84
C ALA A 352 -14.05 25.22 4.30
N LYS A 353 -15.08 25.98 4.72
CA LYS A 353 -15.66 25.90 6.08
C LYS A 353 -16.30 24.54 6.36
N PHE A 354 -17.05 24.00 5.41
CA PHE A 354 -17.66 22.68 5.49
C PHE A 354 -16.58 21.62 5.67
N TRP A 355 -15.54 21.64 4.85
CA TRP A 355 -14.47 20.66 4.92
C TRP A 355 -13.67 20.76 6.22
N LYS A 356 -13.36 21.97 6.70
CA LYS A 356 -12.75 22.16 8.03
C LYS A 356 -13.63 21.56 9.13
N ALA A 357 -14.94 21.80 9.11
CA ALA A 357 -15.87 21.21 10.07
C ALA A 357 -15.96 19.68 9.94
N TRP A 358 -15.88 19.17 8.71
CA TRP A 358 -15.91 17.74 8.42
C TRP A 358 -14.64 17.04 8.94
N VAL A 359 -13.45 17.62 8.77
CA VAL A 359 -12.19 17.07 9.31
C VAL A 359 -12.26 16.99 10.83
N VAL A 360 -12.75 18.03 11.51
CA VAL A 360 -12.96 18.01 12.96
C VAL A 360 -13.91 16.87 13.36
N LEU A 361 -15.05 16.74 12.66
CA LEU A 361 -16.01 15.66 12.92
C LEU A 361 -15.39 14.26 12.69
N GLN A 362 -14.54 14.12 11.67
CA GLN A 362 -13.87 12.87 11.35
C GLN A 362 -12.88 12.48 12.46
N ARG A 363 -12.03 13.41 12.91
CA ARG A 363 -11.13 13.21 14.06
C ARG A 363 -11.91 12.84 15.32
N GLU A 364 -13.01 13.53 15.62
CA GLU A 364 -13.86 13.18 16.77
C GLU A 364 -14.44 11.76 16.67
N LYS A 365 -14.82 11.31 15.47
CA LYS A 365 -15.32 9.94 15.24
C LYS A 365 -14.21 8.93 15.47
N ALA A 366 -13.02 9.19 14.94
CA ALA A 366 -11.85 8.34 15.15
C ALA A 366 -11.52 8.21 16.64
N GLU A 367 -11.44 9.32 17.39
CA GLU A 367 -11.20 9.30 18.84
C GLU A 367 -12.27 8.51 19.61
N LYS A 368 -13.55 8.69 19.27
CA LYS A 368 -14.66 7.91 19.85
C LYS A 368 -14.52 6.43 19.52
N GLY A 369 -14.05 6.11 18.31
CA GLY A 369 -13.73 4.77 17.85
C GLY A 369 -12.62 4.12 18.69
N VAL A 370 -11.48 4.78 18.81
CA VAL A 370 -10.36 4.35 19.66
C VAL A 370 -10.82 4.10 21.10
N LYS A 371 -11.56 5.04 21.70
CA LYS A 371 -12.10 4.87 23.07
C LYS A 371 -13.02 3.64 23.18
N LYS A 372 -13.82 3.34 22.15
CA LYS A 372 -14.67 2.15 22.11
C LYS A 372 -13.87 0.85 21.99
N GLN A 373 -12.66 0.87 21.43
CA GLN A 373 -11.79 -0.31 21.33
C GLN A 373 -10.97 -0.55 22.61
N VAL A 374 -10.40 0.52 23.18
CA VAL A 374 -9.52 0.43 24.35
C VAL A 374 -10.26 -0.10 25.57
N ALA A 375 -11.49 0.36 25.84
CA ALA A 375 -12.20 -0.03 27.06
C ALA A 375 -12.55 -1.54 27.13
N PRO A 376 -13.07 -2.19 26.07
CA PRO A 376 -13.24 -3.65 26.05
C PRO A 376 -11.92 -4.42 26.05
N ALA A 377 -10.89 -3.95 25.33
CA ALA A 377 -9.58 -4.60 25.29
C ALA A 377 -8.92 -4.60 26.67
N LEU A 378 -8.95 -3.46 27.38
CA LEU A 378 -8.45 -3.33 28.73
C LEU A 378 -9.24 -4.23 29.69
N LYS A 379 -10.58 -4.26 29.60
CA LYS A 379 -11.40 -5.21 30.38
C LYS A 379 -11.01 -6.67 30.11
N LYS A 380 -10.73 -7.05 28.86
CA LYS A 380 -10.28 -8.40 28.49
C LYS A 380 -8.90 -8.70 29.07
N GLN A 381 -7.97 -7.75 29.00
CA GLN A 381 -6.62 -7.89 29.56
C GLN A 381 -6.65 -7.99 31.09
N THR A 382 -7.40 -7.11 31.78
CA THR A 382 -7.60 -7.18 33.22
C THR A 382 -8.25 -8.50 33.63
N LYS A 383 -9.24 -8.99 32.86
CA LYS A 383 -9.82 -10.32 33.09
C LYS A 383 -8.77 -11.41 32.93
N ALA A 384 -7.95 -11.38 31.87
CA ALA A 384 -6.89 -12.37 31.64
C ALA A 384 -5.85 -12.36 32.76
N MET A 385 -5.39 -11.18 33.20
CA MET A 385 -4.48 -11.04 34.34
C MET A 385 -5.10 -11.56 35.64
N ARG A 386 -6.38 -11.24 35.91
CA ARG A 386 -7.11 -11.76 37.07
C ARG A 386 -7.21 -13.28 37.05
N LEU A 387 -7.53 -13.88 35.90
CA LEU A 387 -7.59 -15.33 35.77
C LEU A 387 -6.22 -15.99 35.92
N ALA A 388 -5.15 -15.39 35.37
CA ALA A 388 -3.79 -15.89 35.53
C ALA A 388 -3.28 -15.80 36.99
N ALA A 389 -3.70 -14.78 37.74
CA ALA A 389 -3.36 -14.62 39.15
C ALA A 389 -4.23 -15.48 40.10
N THR A 390 -5.35 -16.03 39.61
CA THR A 390 -6.23 -16.86 40.43
C THR A 390 -5.61 -18.26 40.57
N MET A 391 -5.09 -18.58 41.75
CA MET A 391 -4.62 -19.94 42.05
C MET A 391 -5.81 -20.91 42.06
N LEU A 392 -5.63 -22.06 41.40
CA LEU A 392 -6.62 -23.12 41.37
C LEU A 392 -6.72 -23.77 42.77
N GLU A 393 -7.89 -23.73 43.39
CA GLU A 393 -8.07 -24.39 44.70
C GLU A 393 -8.57 -25.81 44.48
N LEU A 394 -7.83 -26.78 45.00
CA LEU A 394 -8.13 -28.21 44.84
C LEU A 394 -8.79 -28.81 46.09
N ASP A 395 -8.85 -28.09 47.21
CA ASP A 395 -9.46 -28.56 48.45
C ASP A 395 -10.99 -28.40 48.43
N VAL A 396 -11.68 -29.55 48.39
CA VAL A 396 -13.15 -29.67 48.41
C VAL A 396 -13.77 -28.93 49.60
N SER A 397 -13.12 -28.94 50.76
CA SER A 397 -13.64 -28.28 51.97
C SER A 397 -13.63 -26.76 51.84
N LYS A 398 -12.65 -26.21 51.13
CA LYS A 398 -12.55 -24.77 50.86
C LYS A 398 -13.49 -24.36 49.72
N ILE A 399 -13.59 -25.15 48.65
CA ILE A 399 -14.53 -24.90 47.53
C ILE A 399 -15.97 -24.79 48.05
N ASN A 400 -16.35 -25.64 49.01
CA ASN A 400 -17.68 -25.59 49.62
C ASN A 400 -17.98 -24.28 50.36
N LYS A 401 -16.96 -23.60 50.87
CA LYS A 401 -17.07 -22.33 51.63
C LYS A 401 -16.85 -21.09 50.77
N MET A 402 -16.56 -21.25 49.48
CA MET A 402 -16.29 -20.13 48.59
C MET A 402 -17.53 -19.28 48.32
N THR A 403 -17.30 -17.99 48.13
CA THR A 403 -18.34 -17.05 47.70
C THR A 403 -18.63 -17.21 46.21
N SER A 404 -19.80 -16.74 45.76
CA SER A 404 -20.20 -16.79 44.35
C SER A 404 -19.16 -16.16 43.40
N ALA A 405 -18.51 -15.08 43.83
CA ALA A 405 -17.49 -14.40 43.02
C ALA A 405 -16.25 -15.28 42.81
N VAL A 406 -15.77 -15.93 43.88
CA VAL A 406 -14.60 -16.82 43.83
C VAL A 406 -14.90 -18.08 43.02
N LEU A 407 -16.10 -18.67 43.18
CA LEU A 407 -16.53 -19.82 42.39
C LEU A 407 -16.61 -19.50 40.88
N LYS A 408 -17.07 -18.30 40.51
CA LYS A 408 -17.11 -17.86 39.11
C LYS A 408 -15.72 -17.65 38.53
N ASP A 409 -14.77 -17.15 39.32
CA ASP A 409 -13.36 -17.04 38.91
C ASP A 409 -12.73 -18.42 38.71
N GLN A 410 -12.96 -19.38 39.62
CA GLN A 410 -12.50 -20.77 39.46
C GLN A 410 -13.08 -21.43 38.20
N LEU A 411 -14.39 -21.27 37.94
CA LEU A 411 -15.01 -21.76 36.70
C LEU A 411 -14.42 -21.11 35.45
N ALA A 412 -14.12 -19.82 35.51
CA ALA A 412 -13.51 -19.12 34.39
C ALA A 412 -12.06 -19.62 34.14
N VAL A 413 -11.30 -19.99 35.18
CA VAL A 413 -9.99 -20.65 35.00
C VAL A 413 -10.16 -22.02 34.33
N TYR A 414 -11.06 -22.88 34.83
CA TYR A 414 -11.30 -24.20 34.22
C TYR A 414 -11.79 -24.11 32.75
N ARG A 415 -12.66 -23.15 32.45
CA ARG A 415 -13.24 -22.96 31.11
C ARG A 415 -12.32 -22.24 30.14
N ASP A 416 -11.82 -21.06 30.53
CA ASP A 416 -11.15 -20.13 29.61
C ASP A 416 -9.62 -20.39 29.55
N VAL A 417 -9.01 -20.97 30.60
CA VAL A 417 -7.56 -21.26 30.66
C VAL A 417 -7.28 -22.74 30.44
N LEU A 418 -7.86 -23.63 31.26
CA LEU A 418 -7.62 -25.08 31.19
C LEU A 418 -8.43 -25.77 30.09
N LYS A 419 -9.38 -25.06 29.47
CA LYS A 419 -10.22 -25.53 28.37
C LYS A 419 -10.95 -26.86 28.68
N ASP A 420 -11.57 -26.96 29.86
CA ASP A 420 -12.35 -28.15 30.24
C ASP A 420 -13.45 -28.46 29.18
N PRO A 421 -13.50 -29.71 28.67
CA PRO A 421 -14.32 -30.08 27.52
C PRO A 421 -15.83 -30.03 27.79
N VAL A 422 -16.25 -30.07 29.07
CA VAL A 422 -17.65 -29.99 29.49
C VAL A 422 -18.04 -28.53 29.68
N LEU A 423 -17.19 -27.73 30.34
CA LEU A 423 -17.48 -26.33 30.66
C LEU A 423 -17.45 -25.41 29.44
N ILE A 424 -16.65 -25.73 28.41
CA ILE A 424 -16.64 -24.97 27.14
C ILE A 424 -18.03 -24.99 26.48
N LYS A 425 -18.74 -26.11 26.56
CA LYS A 425 -20.05 -26.32 25.92
C LYS A 425 -21.22 -25.68 26.68
N LYS A 426 -21.01 -25.22 27.92
CA LYS A 426 -22.06 -24.60 28.76
C LYS A 426 -22.10 -23.08 28.59
N LEU A 427 -23.31 -22.49 28.60
CA LEU A 427 -23.48 -21.03 28.57
C LEU A 427 -23.37 -20.47 30.01
N TRP A 428 -22.86 -19.25 30.15
CA TRP A 428 -22.74 -18.60 31.47
C TRP A 428 -24.09 -18.43 32.19
N LYS A 429 -25.19 -18.31 31.45
CA LYS A 429 -26.55 -18.27 31.99
C LYS A 429 -26.96 -19.58 32.69
N ASP A 430 -26.36 -20.71 32.31
CA ASP A 430 -26.62 -22.03 32.91
C ASP A 430 -25.80 -22.23 34.20
N MET A 431 -24.96 -21.25 34.55
CA MET A 431 -24.08 -21.21 35.72
C MET A 431 -24.42 -20.01 36.61
N ALA A 432 -25.72 -19.75 36.81
CA ALA A 432 -26.19 -18.52 37.44
C ALA A 432 -26.22 -18.60 38.99
N THR A 433 -26.57 -19.76 39.55
CA THR A 433 -26.72 -19.93 41.01
C THR A 433 -25.44 -20.43 41.68
N VAL A 434 -25.27 -20.08 42.95
CA VAL A 434 -24.06 -20.43 43.73
C VAL A 434 -23.88 -21.95 43.82
N ASP A 435 -24.97 -22.69 44.02
CA ASP A 435 -24.92 -24.15 44.15
C ASP A 435 -24.56 -24.84 42.84
N VAL A 436 -25.09 -24.35 41.72
CA VAL A 436 -24.73 -24.87 40.38
C VAL A 436 -23.26 -24.56 40.07
N CYS A 437 -22.79 -23.35 40.38
CA CYS A 437 -21.38 -23.01 40.22
C CYS A 437 -20.49 -23.92 41.06
N ARG A 438 -20.84 -24.15 42.33
CA ARG A 438 -20.07 -24.99 43.25
C ARG A 438 -19.97 -26.43 42.74
N ASN A 439 -21.09 -27.03 42.32
CA ASN A 439 -21.09 -28.38 41.78
C ASN A 439 -20.23 -28.51 40.52
N LEU A 440 -20.32 -27.54 39.61
CA LEU A 440 -19.51 -27.54 38.40
C LEU A 440 -18.01 -27.37 38.66
N VAL A 441 -17.62 -26.58 39.68
CA VAL A 441 -16.22 -26.48 40.11
C VAL A 441 -15.74 -27.81 40.68
N LEU A 442 -16.54 -28.47 41.53
CA LEU A 442 -16.18 -29.76 42.12
C LEU A 442 -16.05 -30.86 41.05
N GLU A 443 -16.95 -30.91 40.08
CA GLU A 443 -16.88 -31.85 38.96
C GLU A 443 -15.66 -31.59 38.07
N ALA A 444 -15.34 -30.32 37.78
CA ALA A 444 -14.16 -29.95 37.00
C ALA A 444 -12.85 -30.24 37.75
N GLN A 445 -12.83 -30.00 39.07
CA GLN A 445 -11.72 -30.38 39.95
C GLN A 445 -11.49 -31.89 39.93
N GLY A 446 -12.55 -32.70 40.01
CA GLY A 446 -12.43 -34.16 39.94
C GLY A 446 -11.85 -34.65 38.61
N ARG A 447 -12.27 -34.04 37.49
CA ARG A 447 -11.73 -34.35 36.15
C ARG A 447 -10.26 -33.94 36.01
N GLU A 448 -9.91 -32.77 36.53
CA GLU A 448 -8.53 -32.29 36.49
C GLU A 448 -7.66 -33.21 37.36
N MET A 449 -8.05 -33.51 38.60
CA MET A 449 -7.33 -34.46 39.46
C MET A 449 -7.12 -35.83 38.77
N ALA A 450 -8.14 -36.36 38.08
CA ALA A 450 -8.02 -37.61 37.31
C ALA A 450 -7.03 -37.50 36.14
N ARG A 451 -6.93 -36.33 35.50
CA ARG A 451 -5.93 -36.05 34.47
C ARG A 451 -4.51 -36.01 35.04
N TRP A 452 -4.32 -35.43 36.23
CA TRP A 452 -3.03 -35.38 36.91
C TRP A 452 -2.56 -36.78 37.35
N THR A 453 -3.46 -37.65 37.84
CA THR A 453 -3.11 -39.04 38.16
C THR A 453 -2.76 -39.84 36.91
N ALA A 454 -3.49 -39.67 35.80
CA ALA A 454 -3.19 -40.37 34.54
C ALA A 454 -1.84 -39.97 33.92
N VAL A 455 -1.34 -38.75 34.17
CA VAL A 455 -0.04 -38.28 33.68
C VAL A 455 1.13 -38.78 34.56
N ASN A 456 0.90 -38.96 35.86
CA ASN A 456 1.91 -39.48 36.79
C ASN A 456 2.04 -41.01 36.78
N GLU A 457 1.17 -41.73 36.06
CA GLU A 457 1.26 -43.17 35.80
C GLU A 457 1.81 -43.44 34.37
N MET A 458 2.98 -42.89 34.02
CA MET A 458 3.75 -43.43 32.88
C MET A 458 4.56 -44.65 33.33
N PRO A 459 4.51 -45.78 32.59
CA PRO A 459 5.27 -46.98 32.95
C PRO A 459 6.77 -46.78 32.66
N THR A 460 7.61 -47.28 33.58
CA THR A 460 9.06 -47.44 33.40
C THR A 460 9.40 -48.27 32.16
N PRO A 461 10.54 -48.00 31.48
CA PRO A 461 10.91 -48.72 30.26
C PRO A 461 11.22 -50.19 30.56
N ARG A 462 10.57 -51.12 29.87
CA ARG A 462 11.06 -52.48 29.72
C ARG A 462 11.00 -52.92 28.26
N ASP A 463 12.19 -53.29 27.81
CA ASP A 463 12.54 -54.36 26.89
C ASP A 463 12.11 -54.24 25.43
N VAL A 464 13.14 -53.90 24.64
CA VAL A 464 13.31 -54.17 23.21
C VAL A 464 12.90 -55.61 22.88
N PRO A 465 12.21 -55.81 21.75
CA PRO A 465 12.62 -56.87 20.83
C PRO A 465 13.12 -56.31 19.51
N GLU A 466 14.19 -56.96 19.05
CA GLU A 466 14.95 -56.75 17.82
C GLU A 466 14.17 -56.97 16.51
N PRO A 467 14.75 -56.56 15.36
CA PRO A 467 14.04 -56.30 14.11
C PRO A 467 13.98 -57.52 13.18
N MET A 468 12.92 -57.61 12.39
CA MET A 468 12.76 -58.39 11.14
C MET A 468 11.41 -57.96 10.55
N GLU A 469 11.17 -57.77 9.26
CA GLU A 469 11.90 -58.10 8.04
C GLU A 469 11.21 -57.34 6.89
N ASP A 470 11.96 -56.98 5.85
CA ASP A 470 11.44 -56.40 4.60
C ASP A 470 10.46 -57.35 3.91
N VAL A 471 9.27 -56.85 3.52
CA VAL A 471 8.48 -57.45 2.43
C VAL A 471 7.88 -56.36 1.54
N ALA A 472 8.07 -56.62 0.26
CA ALA A 472 7.88 -55.75 -0.89
C ALA A 472 6.45 -55.30 -1.19
N VAL A 473 6.44 -54.19 -1.94
CA VAL A 473 5.49 -53.71 -2.96
C VAL A 473 4.65 -54.83 -3.62
N ASP A 474 3.36 -54.53 -3.87
CA ASP A 474 2.59 -54.78 -5.11
C ASP A 474 1.22 -54.06 -4.95
N GLU A 475 0.87 -53.03 -5.73
CA GLU A 475 0.33 -53.00 -7.11
C GLU A 475 -1.20 -53.26 -7.20
N TYR A 476 -1.90 -52.31 -7.87
CA TYR A 476 -3.29 -52.30 -8.37
C TYR A 476 -4.46 -51.82 -7.49
N GLY A 477 -5.18 -50.81 -8.01
CA GLY A 477 -6.52 -50.42 -7.58
C GLY A 477 -7.08 -49.14 -8.21
N TYR A 478 -7.27 -49.14 -9.53
CA TYR A 478 -8.00 -48.11 -10.29
C TYR A 478 -9.48 -48.00 -9.87
N SER A 479 -9.98 -46.78 -9.68
CA SER A 479 -11.33 -46.29 -10.09
C SER A 479 -11.30 -44.75 -9.92
N ALA A 480 -11.28 -43.89 -10.94
CA ALA A 480 -12.21 -43.65 -12.05
C ALA A 480 -13.65 -43.33 -11.60
N ALA A 481 -14.12 -42.15 -12.06
CA ALA A 481 -15.46 -41.55 -11.96
C ALA A 481 -15.77 -40.77 -10.67
N ASP A 482 -15.72 -39.43 -10.73
CA ASP A 482 -16.89 -38.64 -11.17
C ASP A 482 -16.48 -37.18 -11.43
N ASP A 483 -16.57 -36.81 -12.71
CA ASP A 483 -16.75 -35.44 -13.18
C ASP A 483 -18.16 -34.98 -12.77
N ASP A 484 -18.30 -33.72 -12.31
CA ASP A 484 -19.25 -32.77 -12.89
C ASP A 484 -19.41 -31.51 -12.01
N GLU A 485 -19.32 -30.36 -12.70
CA GLU A 485 -19.98 -29.07 -12.43
C GLU A 485 -19.59 -28.35 -11.11
N TRP A 486 -19.16 -27.09 -11.10
CA TRP A 486 -19.88 -25.91 -11.61
C TRP A 486 -18.94 -24.74 -11.95
N GLU A 487 -19.16 -24.15 -13.12
CA GLU A 487 -18.71 -22.83 -13.56
C GLU A 487 -19.58 -21.70 -12.96
N ASP A 488 -18.99 -20.49 -12.94
CA ASP A 488 -19.59 -19.13 -12.97
C ASP A 488 -20.22 -18.48 -11.72
N GLU A 489 -19.56 -17.45 -11.16
CA GLU A 489 -19.77 -15.99 -11.43
C GLU A 489 -18.85 -15.07 -10.58
#